data_AF-A0A961WJF5-F1
#
_entry.id   AF-A0A961WJF5-F1
#
_cell.length_a   1.000
_cell.length_b   1.000
_cell.length_c   1.000
_cell.angle_alpha   90.00
_cell.angle_beta   90.00
_cell.angle_gamma   90.00
#
_symmetry.space_group_name_H-M   'P 1'
#
loop_
_entity.id
_entity.type
_entity.pdbx_description
1 polymer ?
#
loop_
_entity_poly.entity_id
_entity_poly.type
_entity_poly.pdbx_seq_one_letter_code
_entity_poly.pdbx_strand_id
1 'polypeptide(L)'
;MNYTRCIRFASLGELSVADLELAVDVWLDDALKAPWATKESMKLAGVMCRYMLDPAGNQLNLKNMEDQYQLSADAARRSLVLYALYGMIDAYSTDNNELRAALRLSRLQTFRVLKIKRELRVLDGDVGIAVAATPWSPEPVTATKAESNQSEAKVAETKTEEQQLHGEGAQPTPAPIAEPAGAAESTSALPAAAEQAREPLPRRRSLQMPSTRDTGEVPMEDAAPVSSGQDALARSLQRLQRRMVV
;
A
#
# COMPACT_ATOMS: atom_id res chain seq x y z
N MET A 1 -1.26 24.44 -12.16
CA MET A 1 -1.72 23.17 -12.76
C MET A 1 -2.14 22.25 -11.63
N ASN A 2 -3.41 21.87 -11.56
CA ASN A 2 -3.90 20.94 -10.53
C ASN A 2 -3.55 19.51 -10.97
N TYR A 3 -2.40 19.00 -10.54
CA TYR A 3 -2.05 17.61 -10.74
C TYR A 3 -3.02 16.74 -9.96
N THR A 4 -3.98 16.15 -10.68
CA THR A 4 -4.97 15.27 -10.08
C THR A 4 -4.30 13.91 -9.87
N ARG A 5 -3.83 13.65 -8.65
CA ARG A 5 -3.22 12.37 -8.27
C ARG A 5 -4.13 11.20 -8.70
N CYS A 6 -3.55 10.19 -9.34
CA CYS A 6 -4.30 9.04 -9.85
C CYS A 6 -4.92 8.18 -8.75
N ILE A 7 -4.29 8.16 -7.56
CA ILE A 7 -4.78 7.43 -6.39
C ILE A 7 -5.06 8.44 -5.28
N ARG A 8 -6.28 8.40 -4.74
CA ARG A 8 -6.74 9.31 -3.68
C ARG A 8 -7.79 8.66 -2.81
N PHE A 9 -7.97 9.14 -1.59
CA PHE A 9 -9.16 8.81 -0.80
C PHE A 9 -10.37 9.54 -1.39
N ALA A 10 -11.45 8.79 -1.68
CA ALA A 10 -12.70 9.32 -2.23
C ALA A 10 -13.39 10.28 -1.26
N SER A 11 -13.28 10.00 0.04
CA SER A 11 -13.87 10.79 1.12
C SER A 11 -12.85 10.97 2.23
N LEU A 12 -12.11 12.08 2.20
CA LEU A 12 -11.34 12.53 3.36
C LEU A 12 -12.24 13.15 4.43
N GLY A 13 -13.42 13.66 4.06
CA GLY A 13 -14.39 14.21 5.02
C GLY A 13 -13.76 15.29 5.90
N GLU A 14 -13.69 15.03 7.21
CA GLU A 14 -13.09 15.91 8.23
C GLU A 14 -11.55 15.83 8.29
N LEU A 15 -10.93 14.92 7.53
CA LEU A 15 -9.48 14.73 7.52
C LEU A 15 -8.81 15.76 6.61
N SER A 16 -7.78 16.41 7.15
CA SER A 16 -6.94 17.33 6.41
C SER A 16 -5.89 16.57 5.59
N VAL A 17 -5.25 17.24 4.63
CA VAL A 17 -4.14 16.66 3.84
C VAL A 17 -2.96 16.25 4.74
N ALA A 18 -2.77 16.94 5.87
CA ALA A 18 -1.76 16.57 6.86
C ALA A 18 -2.04 15.22 7.55
N ASP A 19 -3.30 14.77 7.55
CA ASP A 19 -3.68 13.48 8.13
C ASP A 19 -3.57 12.32 7.12
N LEU A 20 -3.08 12.59 5.90
CA LEU A 20 -2.99 11.60 4.83
C LEU A 20 -2.10 10.42 5.21
N GLU A 21 -0.94 10.68 5.82
CA GLU A 21 0.00 9.64 6.27
C GLU A 21 -0.68 8.66 7.23
N LEU A 22 -1.32 9.20 8.27
CA LEU A 22 -2.03 8.40 9.26
C LEU A 22 -3.22 7.65 8.66
N ALA A 23 -3.95 8.27 7.73
CA ALA A 23 -5.06 7.63 7.03
C ALA A 23 -4.58 6.46 6.14
N VAL A 24 -3.45 6.63 5.47
CA VAL A 24 -2.80 5.57 4.67
C VAL A 24 -2.39 4.40 5.56
N ASP A 25 -1.79 4.66 6.72
CA ASP A 25 -1.36 3.61 7.64
C ASP A 25 -2.54 2.80 8.19
N VAL A 26 -3.61 3.48 8.63
CA VAL A 26 -4.81 2.82 9.16
C VAL A 26 -5.52 2.00 8.07
N TRP A 27 -5.58 2.52 6.83
CA TRP A 27 -6.17 1.80 5.71
C TRP A 27 -5.33 0.57 5.32
N LEU A 28 -4.00 0.71 5.28
CA LEU A 28 -3.08 -0.36 4.96
C LEU A 28 -3.11 -1.46 6.02
N ASP A 29 -3.12 -1.10 7.31
CA ASP A 29 -3.19 -2.07 8.41
C ASP A 29 -4.42 -2.97 8.30
N ASP A 30 -5.58 -2.41 7.97
CA ASP A 30 -6.81 -3.17 7.73
C ASP A 30 -6.71 -4.06 6.48
N ALA A 31 -6.17 -3.54 5.38
CA ALA A 31 -5.99 -4.30 4.15
C ALA A 31 -5.08 -5.51 4.37
N LEU A 32 -4.03 -5.37 5.18
CA LEU A 32 -3.07 -6.43 5.49
C LEU A 32 -3.60 -7.46 6.49
N LYS A 33 -4.53 -7.06 7.38
CA LYS A 33 -5.14 -7.95 8.38
C LYS A 33 -6.39 -8.67 7.87
N ALA A 34 -6.91 -8.28 6.72
CA ALA A 34 -8.11 -8.85 6.16
C ALA A 34 -7.93 -10.36 5.83
N PRO A 35 -8.89 -11.23 6.17
CA PRO A 35 -8.76 -12.68 5.95
C PRO A 35 -8.78 -13.08 4.47
N TRP A 36 -9.28 -12.19 3.60
CA TRP A 36 -9.31 -12.38 2.15
C TRP A 36 -8.04 -11.88 1.44
N ALA A 37 -7.12 -11.23 2.16
CA ALA A 37 -5.94 -10.63 1.55
C ALA A 37 -4.99 -11.72 1.02
N THR A 38 -4.65 -11.63 -0.26
CA THR A 38 -3.63 -12.46 -0.89
C THR A 38 -2.28 -11.75 -0.86
N LYS A 39 -1.19 -12.46 -1.15
CA LYS A 39 0.15 -11.86 -1.23
C LYS A 39 0.20 -10.72 -2.27
N GLU A 40 -0.45 -10.91 -3.40
CA GLU A 40 -0.53 -9.94 -4.50
C GLU A 40 -1.35 -8.72 -4.11
N SER A 41 -2.47 -8.91 -3.40
CA SER A 41 -3.27 -7.77 -2.93
C SER A 41 -2.48 -6.97 -1.90
N MET A 42 -1.84 -7.62 -0.92
CA MET A 42 -0.99 -6.93 0.07
C MET A 42 0.12 -6.10 -0.58
N LYS A 43 0.79 -6.66 -1.61
CA LYS A 43 1.78 -5.91 -2.41
C LYS A 43 1.14 -4.69 -3.08
N LEU A 44 0.00 -4.88 -3.73
CA LEU A 44 -0.71 -3.78 -4.40
C LEU A 44 -1.09 -2.67 -3.40
N ALA A 45 -1.62 -3.02 -2.23
CA ALA A 45 -1.92 -2.04 -1.18
C ALA A 45 -0.67 -1.25 -0.79
N GLY A 46 0.45 -1.92 -0.53
CA GLY A 46 1.72 -1.23 -0.23
C GLY A 46 2.17 -0.26 -1.32
N VAL A 47 2.06 -0.66 -2.59
CA VAL A 47 2.38 0.20 -3.75
C VAL A 47 1.45 1.41 -3.82
N MET A 48 0.14 1.22 -3.69
CA MET A 48 -0.84 2.31 -3.71
C MET A 48 -0.59 3.30 -2.57
N CYS A 49 -0.34 2.81 -1.36
CA CYS A 49 -0.02 3.61 -0.19
C CYS A 49 1.27 4.43 -0.39
N ARG A 50 2.36 3.78 -0.83
CA ARG A 50 3.63 4.46 -1.10
C ARG A 50 3.47 5.56 -2.16
N TYR A 51 2.72 5.28 -3.21
CA TYR A 51 2.45 6.25 -4.27
C TYR A 51 1.62 7.45 -3.77
N MET A 52 0.68 7.24 -2.84
CA MET A 52 -0.09 8.34 -2.25
C MET A 52 0.76 9.28 -1.38
N LEU A 53 1.81 8.74 -0.73
CA LEU A 53 2.72 9.51 0.11
C LEU A 53 3.82 10.21 -0.70
N ASP A 54 4.09 9.75 -1.93
CA ASP A 54 5.09 10.36 -2.81
C ASP A 54 4.59 11.71 -3.36
N PRO A 55 5.23 12.85 -3.04
CA PRO A 55 4.83 14.15 -3.57
C PRO A 55 5.10 14.31 -5.07
N ALA A 56 6.02 13.52 -5.64
CA ALA A 56 6.43 13.61 -7.05
C ALA A 56 5.65 12.65 -7.97
N GLY A 57 4.94 11.68 -7.40
CA GLY A 57 4.24 10.63 -8.14
C GLY A 57 3.03 11.15 -8.90
N ASN A 58 3.18 11.43 -10.19
CA ASN A 58 2.07 11.89 -11.04
C ASN A 58 1.22 10.76 -11.61
N GLN A 59 1.80 9.58 -11.87
CA GLN A 59 1.07 8.43 -12.44
C GLN A 59 1.64 7.08 -11.94
N LEU A 60 0.76 6.11 -11.69
CA LEU A 60 1.14 4.75 -11.35
C LEU A 60 0.89 3.84 -12.55
N ASN A 61 1.96 3.39 -13.21
CA ASN A 61 1.87 2.54 -14.39
C ASN A 61 1.99 1.06 -14.01
N LEU A 62 1.11 0.20 -14.53
CA LEU A 62 1.13 -1.24 -14.25
C LEU A 62 2.44 -1.91 -14.73
N LYS A 63 3.03 -1.42 -15.83
CA LYS A 63 4.34 -1.92 -16.30
C LYS A 63 5.45 -1.64 -15.28
N ASN A 64 5.50 -0.42 -14.74
CA ASN A 64 6.47 -0.07 -13.69
C ASN A 64 6.23 -0.91 -12.43
N MET A 65 4.97 -1.25 -12.13
CA MET A 65 4.64 -2.11 -10.99
C MET A 65 5.16 -3.54 -11.19
N GLU A 66 5.04 -4.06 -12.41
CA GLU A 66 5.55 -5.38 -12.77
C GLU A 66 7.07 -5.43 -12.65
N ASP A 67 7.78 -4.45 -13.20
CA ASP A 67 9.24 -4.36 -13.17
C ASP A 67 9.79 -4.18 -11.75
N GLN A 68 9.18 -3.30 -10.94
CA GLN A 68 9.71 -2.94 -9.61
C GLN A 68 9.25 -3.88 -8.48
N TYR A 69 8.01 -4.36 -8.53
CA TYR A 69 7.39 -5.08 -7.42
C TYR A 69 7.04 -6.54 -7.75
N GLN A 70 7.37 -6.99 -8.96
CA GLN A 70 7.05 -8.32 -9.47
C GLN A 70 5.55 -8.61 -9.28
N LEU A 71 4.72 -7.63 -9.63
CA LEU A 71 3.28 -7.70 -9.55
C LEU A 71 2.71 -7.61 -10.97
N SER A 72 2.28 -8.73 -11.52
CA SER A 72 1.73 -8.76 -12.88
C SER A 72 0.45 -7.93 -12.98
N ALA A 73 0.20 -7.37 -14.18
CA ALA A 73 -0.98 -6.55 -14.44
C ALA A 73 -2.30 -7.29 -14.10
N ASP A 74 -2.37 -8.59 -14.39
CA ASP A 74 -3.56 -9.40 -14.08
C ASP A 74 -3.72 -9.69 -12.58
N ALA A 75 -2.62 -9.86 -11.84
CA ALA A 75 -2.67 -9.95 -10.39
C ALA A 75 -3.12 -8.63 -9.75
N ALA A 76 -2.65 -7.49 -10.27
CA ALA A 76 -3.10 -6.18 -9.84
C ALA A 76 -4.60 -5.99 -10.10
N ARG A 77 -5.09 -6.31 -11.30
CA ARG A 77 -6.53 -6.23 -11.64
C ARG A 77 -7.40 -7.10 -10.74
N ARG A 78 -7.02 -8.36 -10.51
CA ARG A 78 -7.74 -9.26 -9.58
C ARG A 78 -7.76 -8.70 -8.16
N SER A 79 -6.65 -8.14 -7.71
CA SER A 79 -6.56 -7.50 -6.39
C SER A 79 -7.47 -6.28 -6.27
N LEU A 80 -7.56 -5.44 -7.32
CA LEU A 80 -8.49 -4.30 -7.36
C LEU A 80 -9.95 -4.74 -7.29
N VAL A 81 -10.32 -5.82 -7.98
CA VAL A 81 -11.66 -6.42 -7.89
C VAL A 81 -11.96 -6.85 -6.45
N LEU A 82 -11.01 -7.49 -5.76
CA LEU A 82 -11.16 -7.84 -4.34
C LEU A 82 -11.37 -6.61 -3.47
N TYR A 83 -10.53 -5.58 -3.64
CA TYR A 83 -10.67 -4.33 -2.89
C TYR A 83 -12.03 -3.66 -3.10
N ALA A 84 -12.56 -3.66 -4.33
CA ALA A 84 -13.88 -3.14 -4.63
C ALA A 84 -14.99 -4.00 -3.99
N LEU A 85 -14.89 -5.33 -4.10
CA LEU A 85 -15.85 -6.28 -3.54
C LEU A 85 -15.99 -6.14 -2.01
N TYR A 86 -14.88 -5.91 -1.31
CA TYR A 86 -14.86 -5.71 0.14
C TYR A 86 -15.04 -4.25 0.57
N GLY A 87 -15.32 -3.34 -0.37
CA GLY A 87 -15.63 -1.94 -0.07
C GLY A 87 -14.44 -1.10 0.42
N MET A 88 -13.21 -1.53 0.14
CA MET A 88 -11.97 -0.80 0.44
C MET A 88 -11.65 0.26 -0.62
N ILE A 89 -12.19 0.11 -1.83
CA ILE A 89 -12.09 1.04 -2.96
C ILE A 89 -13.51 1.34 -3.45
N ASP A 90 -13.77 2.60 -3.78
CA ASP A 90 -15.06 3.07 -4.29
C ASP A 90 -15.14 2.97 -5.82
N ALA A 91 -14.05 3.35 -6.50
CA ALA A 91 -13.92 3.24 -7.96
C ALA A 91 -12.46 3.00 -8.34
N TYR A 92 -12.22 2.30 -9.44
CA TYR A 92 -10.89 2.18 -10.04
C TYR A 92 -11.00 2.13 -11.58
N SER A 93 -9.92 2.53 -12.26
CA SER A 93 -9.73 2.36 -13.70
C SER A 93 -8.28 1.92 -13.98
N THR A 94 -8.11 1.14 -15.05
CA THR A 94 -6.81 0.68 -15.55
C THR A 94 -6.63 1.03 -17.04
N ASP A 95 -7.04 2.24 -17.44
CA ASP A 95 -6.94 2.72 -18.81
C ASP A 95 -5.49 2.99 -19.22
N ASN A 96 -5.09 2.63 -20.44
CA ASN A 96 -3.77 2.91 -21.00
C ASN A 96 -2.60 2.51 -20.09
N ASN A 97 -2.75 1.42 -19.34
CA ASN A 97 -1.76 0.94 -18.37
C ASN A 97 -1.54 1.86 -17.14
N GLU A 98 -2.32 2.92 -17.01
CA GLU A 98 -2.36 3.79 -15.85
C GLU A 98 -3.38 3.26 -14.83
N LEU A 99 -2.95 3.07 -13.58
CA LEU A 99 -3.83 2.71 -12.48
C LEU A 99 -4.37 3.97 -11.80
N ARG A 100 -5.69 4.11 -11.79
CA ARG A 100 -6.44 5.13 -11.05
C ARG A 100 -7.34 4.44 -10.03
N ALA A 101 -7.32 4.89 -8.78
CA ALA A 101 -8.13 4.31 -7.72
C ALA A 101 -8.60 5.35 -6.71
N ALA A 102 -9.88 5.28 -6.36
CA ALA A 102 -10.50 6.08 -5.32
C ALA A 102 -10.66 5.19 -4.07
N LEU A 103 -9.69 5.26 -3.16
CA LEU A 103 -9.69 4.47 -1.92
C LEU A 103 -10.80 4.96 -0.99
N ARG A 104 -11.42 4.04 -0.25
CA ARG A 104 -12.46 4.37 0.71
C ARG A 104 -11.95 4.13 2.13
N LEU A 105 -12.09 5.15 2.97
CA LEU A 105 -11.96 4.99 4.43
C LEU A 105 -13.31 4.56 5.00
N SER A 106 -13.32 3.45 5.73
CA SER A 106 -14.48 3.04 6.50
C SER A 106 -14.70 4.01 7.68
N ARG A 107 -15.93 4.11 8.19
CA ARG A 107 -16.21 4.96 9.37
C ARG A 107 -15.32 4.61 10.57
N LEU A 108 -15.07 3.31 10.78
CA LEU A 108 -14.19 2.85 11.86
C LEU A 108 -12.72 3.21 11.63
N GLN A 109 -12.26 3.22 10.37
CA GLN A 109 -10.92 3.73 10.03
C GLN A 109 -10.85 5.23 10.31
N THR A 110 -11.83 6.02 9.87
CA THR A 110 -11.89 7.47 10.15
C THR A 110 -11.85 7.76 11.66
N PHE A 111 -12.63 7.05 12.47
CA PHE A 111 -12.59 7.20 13.93
C PHE A 111 -11.23 6.86 14.51
N ARG A 112 -10.54 5.82 14.00
CA ARG A 112 -9.18 5.48 14.44
C ARG A 112 -8.18 6.58 14.10
N VAL A 113 -8.24 7.13 12.89
CA VAL A 113 -7.38 8.26 12.49
C VAL A 113 -7.62 9.47 13.40
N LEU A 114 -8.88 9.83 13.64
CA LEU A 114 -9.23 10.95 14.54
C LEU A 114 -8.80 10.71 15.99
N LYS A 115 -8.92 9.46 16.47
CA LYS A 115 -8.47 9.08 17.81
C LYS A 115 -6.96 9.23 17.95
N ILE A 116 -6.18 8.64 17.03
CA ILE A 116 -4.72 8.72 17.05
C ILE A 116 -4.27 10.18 16.92
N LYS A 117 -4.90 10.98 16.05
CA LYS A 117 -4.65 12.41 15.93
C LYS A 117 -4.87 13.17 17.24
N ARG A 118 -5.94 12.84 17.98
CA ARG A 118 -6.22 13.45 19.29
C ARG A 118 -5.16 13.05 20.32
N GLU A 119 -4.78 11.77 20.36
CA GLU A 119 -3.74 11.26 21.27
C GLU A 119 -2.37 11.90 20.99
N LEU A 120 -1.98 12.03 19.71
CA LEU A 120 -0.76 12.72 19.30
C LEU A 120 -0.77 14.20 19.71
N ARG A 121 -1.92 14.88 19.58
CA ARG A 121 -2.02 16.28 20.02
C ARG A 121 -1.82 16.45 21.53
N VAL A 122 -2.30 15.50 22.34
CA VAL A 122 -2.08 15.53 23.79
C VAL A 122 -0.60 15.39 24.10
N LEU A 123 0.09 14.48 23.40
CA LEU A 123 1.53 14.29 23.53
C LEU A 123 2.31 15.54 23.09
N ASP A 124 1.94 16.17 21.98
CA ASP A 124 2.59 17.41 21.51
C ASP A 124 2.37 18.59 22.48
N GLY A 125 1.19 18.66 23.13
CA GLY A 125 0.87 19.68 24.12
C GLY A 125 1.68 19.53 25.41
N ASP A 126 1.98 18.30 25.83
CA ASP A 126 2.78 18.03 27.02
C ASP A 126 4.30 18.19 26.77
N VAL A 127 4.77 18.04 25.52
CA VAL A 127 6.18 18.25 25.13
C VAL A 127 6.55 19.74 25.02
N GLY A 128 5.58 20.65 25.17
CA GLY A 128 5.81 22.09 25.30
C GLY A 128 6.55 22.52 26.59
N ILE A 129 6.84 21.59 27.51
CA ILE A 129 7.59 21.87 28.74
C ILE A 129 8.89 21.06 28.75
N ALA A 130 10.00 21.76 28.49
CA ALA A 130 11.37 21.38 28.82
C ALA A 130 12.01 20.22 28.03
N VAL A 131 12.09 20.33 26.70
CA VAL A 131 13.29 19.84 26.00
C VAL A 131 14.25 21.01 25.85
N ALA A 132 14.86 21.42 26.98
CA ALA A 132 16.20 21.96 26.90
C ALA A 132 17.02 20.82 26.31
N ALA A 133 17.40 20.97 25.04
CA ALA A 133 18.21 20.00 24.33
C ALA A 133 19.49 19.78 25.14
N THR A 134 19.54 18.72 25.94
CA THR A 134 20.81 18.13 26.34
C THR A 134 21.34 17.53 25.05
N PRO A 135 22.34 18.15 24.38
CA PRO A 135 22.91 17.56 23.19
C PRO A 135 23.35 16.17 23.58
N TRP A 136 22.83 15.16 22.88
CA TRP A 136 23.31 13.80 23.04
C TRP A 136 24.79 13.83 22.67
N SER A 137 25.64 13.93 23.69
CA SER A 137 27.08 13.86 23.59
C SER A 137 27.41 12.37 23.61
N PRO A 138 27.76 11.75 22.47
CA PRO A 138 28.25 10.37 22.52
C PRO A 138 29.47 10.37 23.44
N GLU A 139 29.41 9.58 24.53
CA GLU A 139 30.57 9.40 25.38
C GLU A 139 31.72 8.84 24.52
N PRO A 140 32.93 9.42 24.60
CA PRO A 140 34.07 8.89 23.88
C PRO A 140 34.37 7.50 24.44
N VAL A 141 34.03 6.47 23.68
CA VAL A 141 34.44 5.09 23.94
C VAL A 141 35.97 5.09 23.88
N THR A 142 36.63 5.08 25.03
CA THR A 142 38.08 4.97 25.12
C THR A 142 38.50 3.64 24.50
N ALA A 143 39.13 3.74 23.32
CA ALA A 143 39.67 2.62 22.59
C ALA A 143 40.80 1.96 23.40
N THR A 144 40.51 0.79 23.98
CA THR A 144 41.54 -0.14 24.46
C THR A 144 42.26 -0.70 23.24
N LYS A 145 43.46 -0.19 23.02
CA LYS A 145 44.49 -0.63 22.08
C LYS A 145 44.70 -2.15 22.19
N ALA A 146 44.20 -2.90 21.20
CA ALA A 146 44.53 -4.31 21.01
C ALA A 146 45.63 -4.44 19.95
N GLU A 147 46.65 -5.19 20.31
CA GLU A 147 47.89 -5.44 19.58
C GLU A 147 47.68 -5.98 18.16
N SER A 148 48.45 -5.35 17.27
CA SER A 148 49.09 -5.91 16.08
C SER A 148 49.32 -7.42 16.15
N ASN A 149 48.77 -8.15 15.18
CA ASN A 149 49.45 -9.32 14.63
C ASN A 149 49.31 -9.35 13.11
N GLN A 150 50.46 -9.10 12.50
CA GLN A 150 50.78 -9.15 11.09
C GLN A 150 50.97 -10.62 10.69
N SER A 151 50.28 -11.10 9.66
CA SER A 151 50.63 -12.34 8.99
C SER A 151 50.27 -12.23 7.51
N GLU A 152 51.31 -12.10 6.71
CA GLU A 152 51.34 -12.27 5.27
C GLU A 152 50.87 -13.66 4.84
N ALA A 153 50.19 -13.73 3.70
CA ALA A 153 50.27 -14.75 2.65
C ALA A 153 49.04 -14.61 1.74
N LYS A 154 49.03 -14.86 0.44
CA LYS A 154 50.02 -15.14 -0.61
C LYS A 154 49.14 -15.37 -1.85
N VAL A 155 49.47 -14.70 -2.95
CA VAL A 155 49.35 -15.15 -4.35
C VAL A 155 48.12 -16.00 -4.75
N ALA A 156 47.30 -15.46 -5.67
CA ALA A 156 46.81 -16.23 -6.83
C ALA A 156 46.33 -15.28 -7.93
N GLU A 157 47.23 -15.00 -8.87
CA GLU A 157 46.91 -14.71 -10.27
C GLU A 157 45.94 -15.76 -10.84
N THR A 158 44.91 -15.32 -11.56
CA THR A 158 44.31 -16.03 -12.70
C THR A 158 43.63 -14.97 -13.56
N LYS A 159 44.28 -14.54 -14.65
CA LYS A 159 44.20 -15.10 -16.01
C LYS A 159 43.00 -14.55 -16.79
N THR A 160 43.33 -13.51 -17.55
CA THR A 160 42.84 -13.14 -18.89
C THR A 160 42.13 -14.26 -19.65
N GLU A 161 40.91 -13.98 -20.13
CA GLU A 161 40.49 -14.50 -21.43
C GLU A 161 39.59 -13.46 -22.14
N GLU A 162 40.21 -12.76 -23.09
CA GLU A 162 39.53 -12.16 -24.23
C GLU A 162 38.79 -13.25 -25.01
N GLN A 163 37.54 -12.99 -25.40
CA GLN A 163 36.98 -13.63 -26.58
C GLN A 163 36.28 -12.63 -27.50
N GLN A 164 36.86 -12.61 -28.70
CA GLN A 164 36.48 -11.99 -29.97
C GLN A 164 34.98 -12.12 -30.28
N LEU A 165 34.31 -11.07 -30.80
CA LEU A 165 34.26 -10.71 -32.23
C LEU A 165 33.91 -11.91 -33.14
N HIS A 166 32.63 -12.06 -33.50
CA HIS A 166 32.11 -12.30 -34.86
C HIS A 166 30.58 -12.47 -34.81
N GLY A 167 29.86 -11.76 -35.67
CA GLY A 167 28.40 -11.90 -35.77
C GLY A 167 27.72 -10.83 -36.63
N GLU A 168 28.32 -10.51 -37.76
CA GLU A 168 27.71 -9.76 -38.86
C GLU A 168 26.61 -10.65 -39.50
N GLY A 169 25.38 -10.17 -39.66
CA GLY A 169 24.37 -10.93 -40.39
C GLY A 169 22.92 -10.49 -40.27
N ALA A 170 22.39 -9.96 -41.37
CA ALA A 170 20.98 -9.92 -41.77
C ALA A 170 20.08 -8.82 -41.18
N GLN A 171 20.14 -7.69 -41.86
CA GLN A 171 19.05 -6.73 -42.07
C GLN A 171 17.88 -7.42 -42.81
N PRO A 172 16.64 -7.49 -42.28
CA PRO A 172 15.48 -7.76 -43.10
C PRO A 172 14.95 -6.45 -43.70
N THR A 173 15.08 -6.36 -45.02
CA THR A 173 14.45 -5.39 -45.91
C THR A 173 12.96 -5.23 -45.62
N PRO A 174 12.41 -4.00 -45.60
CA PRO A 174 10.98 -3.76 -45.48
C PRO A 174 10.25 -4.18 -46.77
N ALA A 175 9.26 -5.07 -46.65
CA ALA A 175 8.31 -5.33 -47.71
C ALA A 175 7.31 -4.16 -47.82
N PRO A 176 7.11 -3.58 -49.01
CA PRO A 176 6.07 -2.60 -49.24
C PRO A 176 4.78 -3.27 -49.76
N ILE A 177 3.66 -2.59 -49.52
CA ILE A 177 2.37 -2.66 -50.27
C ILE A 177 1.42 -3.81 -49.88
N ALA A 178 0.30 -3.44 -49.26
CA ALA A 178 -1.03 -3.59 -49.87
C ALA A 178 -2.09 -2.84 -49.03
N GLU A 179 -2.47 -1.64 -49.49
CA GLU A 179 -3.83 -1.14 -49.30
C GLU A 179 -4.80 -2.09 -50.00
N PRO A 180 -5.94 -2.38 -49.37
CA PRO A 180 -7.18 -2.39 -50.12
C PRO A 180 -8.12 -1.30 -49.61
N ALA A 181 -8.29 -0.29 -50.45
CA ALA A 181 -9.50 0.51 -50.50
C ALA A 181 -10.71 -0.42 -50.74
N GLY A 182 -11.69 -0.34 -49.86
CA GLY A 182 -12.91 -1.12 -49.93
C GLY A 182 -14.03 -0.42 -49.16
N ALA A 183 -14.66 0.54 -49.83
CA ALA A 183 -15.90 1.16 -49.41
C ALA A 183 -17.06 0.15 -49.40
N ALA A 184 -17.90 0.21 -48.37
CA ALA A 184 -19.34 -0.08 -48.35
C ALA A 184 -19.81 0.14 -46.89
N GLU A 185 -20.47 1.24 -46.55
CA GLU A 185 -21.93 1.43 -46.68
C GLU A 185 -22.77 0.22 -46.22
N SER A 186 -23.30 0.30 -45.00
CA SER A 186 -24.52 -0.35 -44.48
C SER A 186 -24.79 0.33 -43.13
N THR A 187 -25.62 1.36 -43.01
CA THR A 187 -27.08 1.43 -43.17
C THR A 187 -27.82 0.37 -42.36
N SER A 188 -28.66 0.85 -41.43
CA SER A 188 -29.73 0.13 -40.72
C SER A 188 -29.29 -0.92 -39.68
N ALA A 189 -29.92 -1.07 -38.51
CA ALA A 189 -31.11 -0.46 -37.95
C ALA A 189 -31.08 -0.64 -36.43
N LEU A 190 -31.76 0.26 -35.71
CA LEU A 190 -32.27 0.00 -34.37
C LEU A 190 -33.02 -1.34 -34.33
N PRO A 191 -32.97 -2.02 -33.17
CA PRO A 191 -34.25 -2.38 -32.57
C PRO A 191 -34.38 -1.75 -31.18
N ALA A 192 -35.43 -0.95 -31.06
CA ALA A 192 -36.12 -0.75 -29.80
C ALA A 192 -36.67 -2.09 -29.28
N ALA A 193 -36.97 -2.11 -27.99
CA ALA A 193 -37.64 -3.17 -27.22
C ALA A 193 -36.72 -4.20 -26.52
N ALA A 194 -36.50 -3.94 -25.23
CA ALA A 194 -36.59 -4.97 -24.20
C ALA A 194 -36.86 -4.29 -22.84
N GLU A 195 -38.07 -3.78 -22.73
CA GLU A 195 -38.73 -3.48 -21.45
C GLU A 195 -39.15 -4.83 -20.83
N GLN A 196 -38.34 -5.36 -19.91
CA GLN A 196 -38.60 -6.53 -19.05
C GLN A 196 -37.32 -6.75 -18.21
N ALA A 197 -37.28 -6.87 -16.90
CA ALA A 197 -38.29 -7.03 -15.87
C ALA A 197 -37.73 -6.39 -14.59
N ARG A 198 -38.53 -5.57 -13.92
CA ARG A 198 -38.24 -5.14 -12.55
C ARG A 198 -38.46 -6.34 -11.63
N GLU A 199 -37.38 -7.00 -11.22
CA GLU A 199 -37.44 -7.97 -10.13
C GLU A 199 -37.93 -7.26 -8.85
N PRO A 200 -38.94 -7.80 -8.16
CA PRO A 200 -39.37 -7.28 -6.87
C PRO A 200 -38.30 -7.59 -5.81
N LEU A 201 -37.78 -6.54 -5.19
CA LEU A 201 -36.86 -6.60 -4.05
C LEU A 201 -37.34 -7.61 -2.98
N PRO A 202 -36.46 -8.49 -2.46
CA PRO A 202 -36.82 -9.40 -1.39
C PRO A 202 -37.21 -8.61 -0.13
N ARG A 203 -38.42 -8.89 0.37
CA ARG A 203 -38.95 -8.33 1.62
C ARG A 203 -37.94 -8.54 2.75
N ARG A 204 -37.50 -7.44 3.36
CA ARG A 204 -36.72 -7.41 4.61
C ARG A 204 -37.36 -8.32 5.65
N ARG A 205 -36.72 -9.46 5.92
CA ARG A 205 -36.96 -10.23 7.15
C ARG A 205 -36.51 -9.37 8.33
N SER A 206 -37.45 -8.95 9.15
CA SER A 206 -37.19 -8.32 10.44
C SER A 206 -36.33 -9.26 11.28
N LEU A 207 -35.07 -8.89 11.49
CA LEU A 207 -34.17 -9.55 12.44
C LEU A 207 -34.69 -9.24 13.84
N GLN A 208 -35.33 -10.24 14.43
CA GLN A 208 -35.72 -10.24 15.83
C GLN A 208 -34.46 -10.51 16.66
N MET A 209 -34.01 -9.49 17.39
CA MET A 209 -32.84 -9.59 18.26
C MET A 209 -33.19 -10.39 19.52
N PRO A 210 -32.42 -11.42 19.89
CA PRO A 210 -32.55 -12.05 21.20
C PRO A 210 -32.05 -11.11 22.29
N SER A 211 -32.94 -10.79 23.22
CA SER A 211 -32.63 -10.10 24.47
C SER A 211 -32.01 -11.12 25.43
N THR A 212 -30.71 -11.00 25.67
CA THR A 212 -30.06 -11.64 26.82
C THR A 212 -29.52 -10.56 27.75
N ARG A 213 -30.33 -10.25 28.76
CA ARG A 213 -29.85 -9.92 30.10
C ARG A 213 -28.99 -11.09 30.57
N ASP A 214 -27.73 -10.85 30.88
CA ASP A 214 -27.16 -11.44 32.08
C ASP A 214 -26.00 -10.58 32.58
N THR A 215 -26.11 -10.18 33.84
CA THR A 215 -25.20 -9.28 34.54
C THR A 215 -24.33 -10.17 35.42
N GLY A 216 -23.24 -10.69 34.86
CA GLY A 216 -22.23 -11.42 35.62
C GLY A 216 -21.15 -10.47 36.11
N GLU A 217 -21.04 -10.31 37.43
CA GLU A 217 -19.95 -9.63 38.13
C GLU A 217 -18.59 -10.16 37.69
N VAL A 218 -17.69 -9.26 37.31
CA VAL A 218 -16.29 -9.57 37.01
C VAL A 218 -15.46 -9.30 38.28
N PRO A 219 -14.69 -10.28 38.77
CA PRO A 219 -13.80 -10.08 39.91
C PRO A 219 -12.67 -9.12 39.56
N MET A 220 -12.38 -8.25 40.52
CA MET A 220 -11.33 -7.24 40.49
C MET A 220 -9.96 -7.94 40.56
N GLU A 221 -9.33 -8.17 39.41
CA GLU A 221 -7.93 -8.64 39.33
C GLU A 221 -6.94 -7.47 39.30
N ASP A 222 -5.86 -7.69 40.04
CA ASP A 222 -4.79 -6.78 40.40
C ASP A 222 -4.19 -5.97 39.24
N ALA A 223 -4.01 -4.69 39.50
CA ALA A 223 -3.32 -3.74 38.64
C ALA A 223 -1.84 -4.11 38.50
N ALA A 224 -1.47 -4.64 37.33
CA ALA A 224 -0.08 -4.78 36.93
C ALA A 224 0.59 -3.40 36.72
N PRO A 225 1.89 -3.25 37.02
CA PRO A 225 2.60 -1.98 36.92
C PRO A 225 2.65 -1.46 35.48
N VAL A 226 2.40 -0.17 35.34
CA VAL A 226 2.46 0.60 34.09
C VAL A 226 3.87 0.48 33.49
N SER A 227 4.01 -0.39 32.48
CA SER A 227 5.22 -0.50 31.65
C SER A 227 5.41 0.83 30.91
N SER A 228 6.60 1.42 31.09
CA SER A 228 6.98 2.70 30.52
C SER A 228 6.87 2.67 28.99
N GLY A 229 6.46 3.78 28.38
CA GLY A 229 6.20 3.88 26.93
C GLY A 229 7.39 3.54 26.02
N GLN A 230 8.61 3.42 26.57
CA GLN A 230 9.79 2.99 25.82
C GLN A 230 9.74 1.50 25.43
N ASP A 231 9.12 0.65 26.25
CA ASP A 231 9.02 -0.79 25.96
C ASP A 231 8.00 -1.10 24.84
N ALA A 232 7.07 -0.18 24.58
CA ALA A 232 6.07 -0.32 23.51
C ALA A 232 6.68 -0.05 22.13
N LEU A 233 7.63 0.89 22.04
CA LEU A 233 8.36 1.22 20.81
C LEU A 233 9.33 0.09 20.42
N ALA A 234 10.09 -0.43 21.39
CA ALA A 234 11.00 -1.56 21.15
C ALA A 234 10.26 -2.81 20.63
N ARG A 235 9.08 -3.11 21.19
CA ARG A 235 8.24 -4.24 20.74
C ARG A 235 7.58 -4.01 19.38
N SER A 236 7.43 -2.77 18.94
CA SER A 236 6.89 -2.44 17.62
C SER A 236 7.96 -2.56 16.52
N LEU A 237 9.18 -2.08 16.79
CA LEU A 237 10.33 -2.25 15.89
C LEU A 237 10.71 -3.73 15.71
N GLN A 238 10.68 -4.52 16.78
CA GLN A 238 11.00 -5.94 16.71
C GLN A 238 9.97 -6.75 15.89
N ARG A 239 8.70 -6.32 15.91
CA ARG A 239 7.64 -6.91 15.05
C ARG A 239 7.80 -6.51 13.59
N LEU A 240 8.27 -5.30 13.32
CA LEU A 240 8.54 -4.84 11.95
C LEU A 240 9.72 -5.62 11.33
N GLN A 241 10.81 -5.80 12.10
CA GLN A 241 11.98 -6.56 11.65
C GLN A 241 11.67 -8.03 11.36
N ARG A 242 10.84 -8.69 12.19
CA ARG A 242 10.44 -10.09 11.93
C ARG A 242 9.55 -10.26 10.69
N ARG A 243 8.84 -9.22 10.26
CA ARG A 243 7.99 -9.25 9.06
C ARG A 243 8.75 -9.03 7.75
N MET A 244 9.98 -8.54 7.79
CA MET A 244 10.79 -8.28 6.58
C MET A 244 11.69 -9.46 6.17
N VAL A 245 11.74 -10.54 6.95
CA VAL A 245 12.66 -11.68 6.74
C VAL A 245 11.93 -12.93 6.19
N VAL A 246 10.68 -12.78 5.72
CA VAL A 246 9.89 -13.88 5.10
C VAL A 246 9.37 -13.43 3.74
#